data_AF-A0A821FAZ5-F1
#
_entry.id   AF-A0A821FAZ5-F1
#
_cell.length_a   1.000
_cell.length_b   1.000
_cell.length_c   1.000
_cell.angle_alpha   90.00
_cell.angle_beta   90.00
_cell.angle_gamma   90.00
#
_symmetry.space_group_name_H-M   'P 1'
#
loop_
_entity.id
_entity.type
_entity.pdbx_description
1 polymer ?
#
loop_
_entity_poly.entity_id
_entity_poly.type
_entity_poly.pdbx_seq_one_letter_code
_entity_poly.pdbx_strand_id
1 'polypeptide(L)'
;MGSHSGSLLLQKYQEIINTFGIKHKIIRLVTDNGSNNINAFKDLIIPGFEQYFTEDDNDDSNGEDSDVNLNDGTITNEYEYPPNVC
;
A
#
# COMPACT_ATOMS: atom_id res chain seq x y z
N MET A 1 14.47 10.64 24.85
CA MET A 1 15.18 9.61 24.06
C MET A 1 14.14 8.63 23.58
N GLY A 2 13.65 8.82 22.35
CA GLY A 2 12.42 8.19 21.84
C GLY A 2 12.64 6.73 21.47
N SER A 3 11.89 5.85 22.13
CA SER A 3 11.95 4.39 21.94
C SER A 3 11.15 3.94 20.70
N HIS A 4 11.39 4.55 19.54
CA HIS A 4 10.72 4.22 18.28
C HIS A 4 11.66 3.44 17.35
N SER A 5 12.29 2.39 17.85
CA SER A 5 13.08 1.50 16.99
C SER A 5 12.16 0.57 16.21
N GLY A 6 12.51 0.24 14.96
CA GLY A 6 11.77 -0.73 14.15
C GLY A 6 11.55 -2.08 14.86
N SER A 7 12.45 -2.47 15.76
CA SER A 7 12.30 -3.66 16.61
C SER A 7 11.06 -3.60 17.52
N LEU A 8 10.69 -2.42 18.05
CA LEU A 8 9.49 -2.28 18.89
C LEU A 8 8.21 -2.42 18.07
N LEU A 9 8.21 -1.95 16.82
CA LEU A 9 7.06 -2.08 15.91
C LEU A 9 6.77 -3.55 15.60
N LEU A 10 7.81 -4.31 15.25
CA LEU A 10 7.66 -5.74 15.00
C LEU A 10 7.19 -6.49 16.25
N GLN A 11 7.74 -6.16 17.43
CA GLN A 11 7.33 -6.74 18.70
C GLN A 11 5.85 -6.47 18.99
N LYS A 12 5.39 -5.23 18.82
CA LYS A 12 4.00 -4.84 19.07
C LYS A 12 3.04 -5.48 18.09
N TYR A 13 3.43 -5.56 16.81
CA TYR A 13 2.69 -6.32 15.82
C TYR A 13 2.53 -7.78 16.24
N GLN A 14 3.63 -8.46 16.61
CA GLN A 14 3.58 -9.85 17.07
C GLN A 14 2.72 -10.05 18.32
N GLU A 15 2.79 -9.13 19.28
CA GLU A 15 1.94 -9.13 20.48
C GLU A 15 0.45 -9.11 20.09
N ILE A 16 0.03 -8.14 19.27
CA ILE A 16 -1.37 -7.98 18.85
C ILE A 16 -1.88 -9.21 18.11
N ILE A 17 -1.14 -9.71 17.11
CA ILE A 17 -1.61 -10.84 16.31
C ILE A 17 -1.76 -12.12 17.14
N ASN A 18 -0.91 -12.28 18.16
CA ASN A 18 -0.95 -13.42 19.07
C ASN A 18 -2.10 -13.27 20.07
N THR A 19 -2.26 -12.08 20.67
CA THR A 19 -3.34 -11.77 21.61
C THR A 19 -4.72 -12.04 21.01
N PHE A 20 -4.93 -11.68 19.74
CA PHE A 20 -6.21 -11.90 19.08
C PHE A 20 -6.30 -13.22 18.28
N GLY A 21 -5.21 -13.98 18.20
CA GLY A 21 -5.17 -15.23 17.43
C GLY A 21 -5.45 -15.06 15.93
N ILE A 22 -5.11 -13.89 15.36
CA ILE A 22 -5.49 -13.50 13.99
C ILE A 22 -4.39 -13.73 12.95
N LYS A 23 -3.28 -14.36 13.31
CA LYS A 23 -2.13 -14.57 12.39
C LYS A 23 -2.54 -15.16 11.03
N HIS A 24 -3.46 -16.12 11.02
CA HIS A 24 -3.95 -16.78 9.80
C HIS A 24 -4.99 -15.96 9.00
N LYS A 25 -5.42 -14.81 9.52
CA LYS A 25 -6.41 -13.91 8.89
C LYS A 25 -5.77 -12.69 8.24
N ILE A 26 -4.47 -12.48 8.44
CA ILE A 26 -3.74 -11.34 7.89
C ILE A 26 -3.36 -11.67 6.45
N ILE A 27 -3.85 -10.86 5.52
CA ILE A 27 -3.61 -11.03 4.08
C ILE A 27 -2.68 -9.96 3.51
N ARG A 28 -2.54 -8.82 4.19
CA ARG A 28 -1.73 -7.68 3.75
C ARG A 28 -1.38 -6.78 4.93
N LEU A 29 -0.15 -6.26 4.94
CA LEU A 29 0.29 -5.18 5.82
C LEU A 29 0.63 -3.97 4.94
N VAL A 30 0.09 -2.79 5.28
CA VAL A 30 0.36 -1.54 4.59
C VAL A 30 0.93 -0.55 5.59
N THR A 31 2.09 0.01 5.29
CA THR A 31 2.77 1.03 6.10
C THR A 31 3.21 2.18 5.20
N ASP A 32 3.58 3.31 5.80
CA ASP A 32 4.33 4.33 5.07
C ASP A 32 5.76 3.83 4.72
N ASN A 33 6.48 4.61 3.91
CA ASN A 33 7.87 4.33 3.53
C ASN A 33 8.89 4.79 4.59
N GLY A 34 8.49 4.88 5.86
CA GLY A 34 9.38 5.27 6.95
C GLY A 34 10.44 4.21 7.21
N SER A 35 11.71 4.61 7.36
CA SER A 35 12.83 3.67 7.55
C SER A 35 12.63 2.73 8.75
N ASN A 36 11.90 3.14 9.78
CA ASN A 36 11.56 2.28 10.91
C ASN A 36 10.58 1.16 10.53
N ASN A 37 9.59 1.44 9.67
CA ASN A 37 8.62 0.44 9.19
C ASN A 37 9.31 -0.56 8.25
N ILE A 38 10.12 -0.05 7.31
CA ILE A 38 10.92 -0.91 6.42
C ILE A 38 11.79 -1.86 7.26
N ASN A 39 12.57 -1.32 8.21
CA ASN A 39 13.42 -2.14 9.06
C ASN A 39 12.65 -3.12 9.95
N ALA A 40 11.43 -2.78 10.38
CA ALA A 40 10.60 -3.65 11.21
C ALA A 40 10.02 -4.83 10.42
N PHE A 41 9.62 -4.61 9.17
CA PHE A 41 8.79 -5.54 8.41
C PHE A 41 9.46 -6.13 7.17
N LYS A 42 10.70 -5.74 6.84
CA LYS A 42 11.44 -6.25 5.67
C LYS A 42 11.53 -7.78 5.60
N ASP A 43 11.64 -8.44 6.76
CA ASP A 43 11.80 -9.90 6.87
C ASP A 43 10.47 -10.60 7.23
N LEU A 44 9.36 -9.87 7.28
CA LEU A 44 8.06 -10.42 7.65
C LEU A 44 7.43 -11.16 6.46
N ILE A 45 7.32 -12.48 6.58
CA ILE A 45 6.62 -13.33 5.62
C ILE A 45 5.16 -13.50 6.06
N ILE A 46 4.22 -13.08 5.22
CA ILE A 46 2.79 -13.31 5.41
C ILE A 46 2.40 -14.51 4.52
N PRO A 47 2.02 -15.67 5.10
CA PRO A 47 1.67 -16.85 4.31
C PRO A 47 0.52 -16.56 3.32
N GLY A 48 0.70 -16.98 2.06
CA GLY A 48 -0.29 -16.76 1.00
C GLY A 48 -0.19 -15.39 0.31
N PHE A 49 0.86 -14.62 0.57
CA PHE A 49 1.13 -13.36 -0.10
C PHE A 49 2.55 -13.37 -0.70
N GLU A 50 2.66 -13.06 -2.00
CA GLU A 50 3.94 -12.84 -2.66
C GLU A 50 4.48 -11.47 -2.28
N GLN A 51 5.76 -11.41 -1.91
CA GLN A 51 6.42 -10.20 -1.45
C GLN A 51 6.65 -9.28 -2.67
N TYR A 52 5.79 -8.28 -2.90
CA TYR A 52 5.93 -7.31 -4.00
C TYR A 52 7.00 -6.24 -3.76
N PHE A 53 8.10 -6.56 -3.08
CA PHE A 53 9.27 -5.67 -3.06
C PHE A 53 10.18 -6.03 -4.24
N THR A 54 9.63 -6.03 -5.46
CA THR A 54 10.44 -6.15 -6.67
C THR A 54 11.06 -4.79 -6.94
N GLU A 55 12.29 -4.62 -6.48
CA GLU A 55 13.34 -3.75 -7.04
C GLU A 55 12.86 -2.39 -7.58
N ASP A 56 12.51 -1.45 -6.70
CA ASP A 56 12.36 -0.02 -7.06
C ASP A 56 13.72 0.71 -7.11
N ASP A 57 14.84 -0.04 -7.17
CA ASP A 57 16.21 0.46 -7.14
C ASP A 57 16.90 0.44 -8.53
N ASN A 58 16.15 0.24 -9.63
CA ASN A 58 16.71 0.22 -11.00
C ASN A 58 15.81 0.89 -12.05
N ASP A 59 15.19 2.03 -11.74
CA ASP A 59 14.67 2.93 -12.79
C ASP A 59 15.16 4.36 -12.62
N ASP A 60 16.48 4.51 -12.71
CA ASP A 60 17.16 5.79 -12.93
C ASP A 60 17.23 6.05 -14.45
N SER A 61 16.06 6.08 -15.12
CA SER A 61 15.94 6.47 -16.52
C SER A 61 14.89 7.56 -16.72
N ASN A 62 15.37 8.80 -16.63
CA ASN A 62 14.90 9.99 -17.36
C ASN A 62 13.54 9.86 -18.07
N GLY A 63 12.45 9.93 -17.31
CA GLY A 63 11.15 10.30 -17.82
C GLY A 63 11.06 11.83 -17.83
N GLU A 64 11.30 12.45 -18.99
CA GLU A 64 11.09 13.87 -19.19
C GLU A 64 9.68 14.28 -18.72
N ASP A 65 9.66 15.26 -17.82
CA ASP A 65 8.48 15.95 -17.32
C ASP A 65 7.67 16.52 -18.49
N SER A 66 6.57 15.85 -18.83
CA SER A 66 5.54 16.41 -19.69
C SER A 66 4.36 16.79 -18.79
N ASP A 67 4.44 18.01 -18.27
CA ASP A 67 3.35 18.79 -17.70
C ASP A 67 2.12 18.75 -18.63
N VAL A 68 1.23 17.76 -18.46
CA VAL A 68 -0.10 17.79 -19.05
C VAL A 68 -1.02 18.50 -18.06
N ASN A 69 -1.06 19.83 -18.25
CA ASN A 69 -1.98 20.76 -17.64
C ASN A 69 -3.44 20.36 -17.97
N LEU A 70 -4.08 19.59 -17.09
CA LEU A 70 -5.50 19.25 -17.19
C LEU A 70 -6.36 20.42 -16.69
N ASN A 71 -6.56 21.40 -17.56
CA ASN A 71 -7.70 22.31 -17.46
C ASN A 71 -8.11 22.85 -18.84
N ASP A 72 -8.96 22.11 -19.55
CA ASP A 72 -10.06 22.72 -20.29
C ASP A 72 -11.22 21.72 -20.41
N GLY A 73 -12.42 22.21 -20.13
CA GLY A 73 -13.60 21.40 -19.86
C GLY A 73 -14.16 20.68 -21.10
N THR A 74 -14.77 19.53 -20.85
CA THR A 74 -16.13 19.20 -21.32
C THR A 74 -16.58 17.89 -20.67
N ILE A 75 -17.66 17.98 -19.91
CA ILE A 75 -18.39 16.86 -19.34
C ILE A 75 -19.28 16.29 -20.44
N THR A 76 -19.19 15.00 -20.75
CA THR A 76 -20.29 14.25 -21.37
C THR A 76 -20.53 12.96 -20.59
N ASN A 77 -21.38 13.07 -19.57
CA ASN A 77 -22.03 11.93 -18.95
C ASN A 77 -23.14 11.45 -19.89
N GLU A 78 -22.89 10.42 -20.69
CA GLU A 78 -23.96 9.69 -21.36
C GLU A 78 -24.40 8.52 -20.47
N TYR A 79 -25.36 8.78 -19.58
CA TYR A 79 -26.15 7.75 -18.93
C TYR A 79 -27.39 7.48 -19.79
N GLU A 80 -27.39 6.37 -20.52
CA GLU A 80 -28.52 5.90 -21.31
C GLU A 80 -29.60 5.29 -20.38
N TYR A 81 -30.77 5.95 -20.27
CA TYR A 81 -31.92 5.42 -19.55
C TYR A 81 -32.71 4.44 -20.44
N PRO A 82 -33.17 3.28 -19.92
CA PRO A 82 -34.06 2.40 -20.69
C PRO A 82 -35.45 3.04 -20.84
N PRO A 83 -36.12 2.88 -22.00
CA PRO A 83 -37.46 3.40 -22.20
C PRO A 83 -38.47 2.68 -21.30
N ASN A 84 -39.20 3.46 -20.50
CA ASN A 84 -40.34 3.00 -19.73
C ASN A 84 -41.38 2.39 -20.68
N VAL A 85 -41.66 1.09 -20.53
CA VAL A 85 -42.78 0.43 -21.20
C VAL A 85 -44.02 0.66 -20.34
N CYS A 86 -44.95 1.50 -20.82
CA CYS A 86 -46.34 1.51 -20.36
C CYS A 86 -47.14 0.48 -21.15
#